data_AF-X1J4G0-F1
#
_entry.id   AF-X1J4G0-F1
#
_cell.length_a   1.000
_cell.length_b   1.000
_cell.length_c   1.000
_cell.angle_alpha   90.00
_cell.angle_beta   90.00
_cell.angle_gamma   90.00
#
_symmetry.space_group_name_H-M   'P 1'
#
loop_
_entity.id
_entity.type
_entity.pdbx_description
1 polymer ?
#
loop_
_entity_poly.entity_id
_entity_poly.type
_entity_poly.pdbx_seq_one_letter_code
_entity_poly.pdbx_strand_id
1 'polypeptide(L)' 'HPGYVGFIIMVFATPLSLGTLYALLMSGITTILLIIRTSLEDKTLKNELDGYLEYSNKVKYKLIPFIW' A
#
# COMPACT_ATOMS: atom_id res chain seq x y z
N HIS A 1 -5.35 -4.57 2.58
CA HIS A 1 -5.34 -3.37 1.75
C HIS A 1 -5.16 -3.72 0.26
N PRO A 2 -6.02 -4.58 -0.31
CA PRO A 2 -5.91 -4.99 -1.73
C PRO A 2 -6.04 -3.80 -2.70
N GLY A 3 -6.79 -2.76 -2.33
CA GLY A 3 -6.90 -1.53 -3.13
C GLY A 3 -5.57 -0.79 -3.31
N TYR A 4 -4.70 -0.76 -2.29
CA TYR A 4 -3.39 -0.12 -2.40
C TYR A 4 -2.42 -0.90 -3.27
N VAL A 5 -2.54 -2.24 -3.29
CA VAL A 5 -1.79 -3.08 -4.24
C VAL A 5 -2.17 -2.75 -5.68
N GLY A 6 -3.48 -2.67 -5.96
CA GLY A 6 -3.98 -2.25 -7.27
C GLY A 6 -3.50 -0.85 -7.66
N PHE A 7 -3.48 0.07 -6.70
CA PHE A 7 -2.97 1.43 -6.93
C PHE A 7 -1.47 1.46 -7.25
N ILE A 8 -0.64 0.67 -6.55
CA ILE A 8 0.80 0.54 -6.85
C ILE A 8 0.99 0.03 -8.28
N ILE A 9 0.26 -1.02 -8.69
CA ILE A 9 0.32 -1.55 -10.05
C ILE A 9 -0.02 -0.46 -11.07
N MET A 10 -1.09 0.29 -10.85
CA MET A 10 -1.51 1.38 -11.74
C MET A 10 -0.48 2.52 -11.83
N VAL A 11 0.11 2.89 -10.69
CA VAL A 11 1.16 3.90 -10.58
C VAL A 11 2.39 3.53 -11.40
N PHE A 12 2.77 2.25 -11.47
CA PHE A 12 3.87 1.79 -12.31
C PHE A 12 3.49 1.54 -13.78
N ALA A 13 2.25 1.14 -14.06
CA ALA A 13 1.79 0.87 -15.43
C ALA A 13 1.88 2.10 -16.35
N THR A 14 1.56 3.28 -15.81
CA THR A 14 1.58 4.55 -16.55
C THR A 14 2.98 4.97 -17.04
N PRO A 15 3.99 5.12 -16.16
CA PRO A 15 5.35 5.49 -16.57
C PRO A 15 6.03 4.42 -17.43
N LEU A 16 5.73 3.13 -17.22
CA LEU A 16 6.20 2.05 -18.07
C LEU A 16 5.67 2.19 -19.50
N SER A 17 4.37 2.49 -19.64
CA SER A 17 3.74 2.70 -20.96
C SER A 17 4.28 3.94 -21.67
N LEU A 18 4.64 4.98 -20.92
CA LEU A 18 5.19 6.23 -21.44
C LEU A 18 6.72 6.19 -21.66
N GLY A 19 7.42 5.15 -21.18
CA GLY A 19 8.87 5.00 -21.34
C GLY A 19 9.71 6.03 -20.58
N THR A 20 9.17 6.66 -19.53
CA THR A 20 9.85 7.75 -18.80
C THR A 20 10.45 7.28 -17.48
N LEU A 21 11.79 7.30 -17.42
CA LEU A 21 12.53 6.94 -16.21
C LEU A 21 12.25 7.90 -15.05
N TYR A 22 12.03 9.19 -15.35
CA TYR A 22 11.70 10.18 -14.32
C TYR A 22 10.38 9.87 -13.63
N ALA A 23 9.32 9.56 -14.39
CA ALA A 23 8.04 9.21 -13.81
C ALA A 23 8.07 7.83 -13.10
N LEU A 24 8.94 6.92 -13.55
CA LEU A 24 9.20 5.65 -12.86
C LEU A 24 9.82 5.88 -11.47
N LEU A 25 10.78 6.80 -11.38
CA LEU A 25 11.39 7.24 -10.12
C LEU A 25 10.35 7.87 -9.18
N MET A 26 9.51 8.77 -9.70
CA MET A 26 8.43 9.37 -8.91
C MET A 26 7.43 8.33 -8.41
N SER A 27 7.13 7.32 -9.22
CA SER A 27 6.25 6.20 -8.86
C SER A 27 6.82 5.36 -7.72
N GLY A 28 8.13 5.18 -7.66
CA GLY A 28 8.83 4.58 -6.52
C GLY A 28 8.64 5.38 -5.23
N ILE A 29 8.79 6.71 -5.30
CA ILE A 29 8.56 7.60 -4.15
C ILE A 29 7.10 7.51 -3.68
N THR A 30 6.14 7.57 -4.61
CA THR A 30 4.71 7.42 -4.29
C THR A 30 4.41 6.07 -3.62
N THR A 31 5.05 4.99 -4.08
CA THR A 31 4.89 3.67 -3.48
C THR A 31 5.40 3.62 -2.04
N ILE A 32 6.57 4.22 -1.76
CA ILE A 32 7.12 4.32 -0.40
C ILE A 32 6.16 5.11 0.50
N LEU A 33 5.66 6.25 0.03
CA LEU A 33 4.69 7.06 0.77
C LEU A 33 3.40 6.29 1.05
N LEU A 34 2.93 5.47 0.10
CA LEU A 34 1.74 4.64 0.28
C LEU A 34 1.96 3.55 1.32
N ILE A 35 3.13 2.92 1.36
CA ILE A 35 3.49 1.94 2.40
C ILE A 35 3.47 2.60 3.78
N ILE A 36 4.08 3.78 3.91
CA ILE A 36 4.08 4.55 5.17
C ILE A 36 2.64 4.88 5.58
N ARG A 37 1.82 5.40 4.66
CA ARG A 37 0.40 5.70 4.90
C ARG A 37 -0.35 4.47 5.41
N THR A 38 -0.17 3.33 4.75
CA THR A 38 -0.85 2.07 5.09
C THR A 38 -0.50 1.63 6.52
N SER A 39 0.77 1.78 6.92
CA SER A 39 1.21 1.48 8.29
C SER A 39 0.59 2.42 9.33
N LEU A 40 0.51 3.72 9.02
CA LEU A 40 -0.14 4.70 9.89
C LEU A 40 -1.65 4.44 10.02
N GLU A 41 -2.31 4.15 8.91
CA GLU A 41 -3.74 3.84 8.85
C GLU A 41 -4.10 2.63 9.71
N ASP A 42 -3.34 1.53 9.63
CA ASP A 42 -3.58 0.34 10.46
C ASP A 42 -3.27 0.57 11.94
N LYS A 43 -2.32 1.46 12.26
CA LYS A 43 -2.08 1.87 13.64
C LYS A 43 -3.28 2.64 14.18
N THR A 44 -3.83 3.57 13.41
CA THR A 44 -5.04 4.31 13.77
C THR A 44 -6.24 3.36 13.90
N LEU A 45 -6.45 2.47 12.93
CA LEU A 45 -7.57 1.51 12.97
C LEU A 45 -7.48 0.57 14.17
N LYS A 46 -6.29 0.12 14.57
CA LYS A 46 -6.12 -0.68 15.80
C LYS A 46 -6.44 0.07 17.09
N ASN A 47 -6.26 1.39 17.10
CA ASN A 47 -6.47 2.21 18.28
C ASN A 47 -7.89 2.75 18.40
N GLU A 48 -8.57 2.98 17.26
CA GLU A 48 -9.83 3.72 17.22
C GLU A 48 -11.03 2.88 16.73
N LEU A 49 -10.79 1.75 16.05
CA LEU A 49 -11.87 0.90 15.53
C LEU A 49 -12.00 -0.38 16.36
N ASP A 50 -13.02 -0.42 17.20
CA ASP A 50 -13.40 -1.62 17.96
C ASP A 50 -13.65 -2.81 17.00
N GLY A 51 -13.09 -3.98 17.33
CA GLY A 51 -13.19 -5.18 16.49
C GLY A 51 -12.14 -5.28 15.37
N TYR A 52 -11.40 -4.21 15.08
CA TYR A 52 -10.38 -4.23 14.02
C TYR A 52 -9.17 -5.08 14.41
N LEU A 53 -8.83 -5.16 15.69
CA LEU A 53 -7.77 -6.05 16.18
C LEU A 53 -8.08 -7.51 15.86
N GLU A 54 -9.29 -8.00 16.16
CA GLU A 54 -9.74 -9.36 15.82
C GLU A 54 -9.76 -9.60 14.31
N TYR A 55 -10.21 -8.63 13.53
CA TYR A 55 -10.17 -8.70 12.07
C TYR A 55 -8.73 -8.80 11.55
N SER A 56 -7.81 -7.99 12.08
CA SER A 56 -6.42 -7.96 11.66
C SER A 56 -5.68 -9.28 11.97
N ASN A 57 -6.10 -10.01 13.00
CA ASN A 57 -5.57 -11.34 13.33
C ASN A 57 -6.05 -12.44 12.36
N LYS A 58 -7.22 -12.28 11.74
CA LYS A 58 -7.75 -13.23 10.75
C LYS A 58 -7.09 -13.06 9.38
N VAL A 59 -6.71 -11.83 9.02
CA VAL A 59 -6.13 -11.48 7.72
C VAL A 59 -4.62 -11.28 7.85
N LYS A 60 -3.85 -12.36 7.66
CA LYS A 60 -2.38 -12.39 7.80
C LYS A 60 -1.59 -11.61 6.73
N TYR A 61 -2.22 -11.29 5.60
CA TYR A 61 -1.58 -10.59 4.48
C TYR A 61 -2.28 -9.25 4.24
N LYS A 62 -1.57 -8.12 4.37
CA LYS A 62 -2.20 -6.79 4.24
C LYS A 62 -1.90 -6.11 2.91
N LEU A 63 -0.67 -6.15 2.41
CA LEU A 63 -0.27 -5.61 1.12
C LEU A 63 0.18 -6.74 0.18
N ILE A 64 1.25 -7.47 0.48
CA ILE A 64 1.76 -8.58 -0.35
C ILE A 64 2.32 -9.65 0.60
N PRO A 65 2.26 -10.96 0.28
CA PRO A 65 3.06 -11.94 1.03
C PRO A 65 4.51 -11.46 1.19
N PHE A 66 5.01 -11.43 2.44
CA PHE A 66 6.33 -10.93 2.87
C PHE A 66 6.53 -9.41 2.96
N ILE A 67 5.62 -8.59 2.42
CA ILE A 67 5.64 -7.13 2.59
C ILE A 67 4.32 -6.76 3.23
N TRP A 68 4.34 -6.63 4.56
CA TRP A 68 3.25 -6.22 5.45
C TRP A 68 1.83 -6.48 4.92
#